data_AF-A0A1G2Z433-F1
#
_entry.id   AF-A0A1G2Z433-F1
#
_cell.length_a   1.000
_cell.length_b   1.000
_cell.length_c   1.000
_cell.angle_alpha   90.00
_cell.angle_beta   90.00
_cell.angle_gamma   90.00
#
_symmetry.space_group_name_H-M   'P 1'
#
loop_
_entity.id
_entity.type
_entity.pdbx_description
1 polymer ?
#
loop_
_entity_poly.entity_id
_entity_poly.type
_entity_poly.pdbx_seq_one_letter_code
_entity_poly.pdbx_strand_id
1 'polypeptide(L)'
;MTKTDTGITALLIAADKCHTEVIQLLLGRGADPYYREPRVIDCLISKGASLLTYDAAWTDRNEAHDIYSLLKRYDSQMVVEGLARRVMQNTTNRLQVLFLGVKLGIPGTEERLNEILDKHGNKKMAEDFLNSGSRGLYQGGAQWAHKHGYQIWTGMGSHRVSWGRF
;
A
#
# COMPACT_ATOMS: atom_id res chain seq x y z
N MET A 1 -27.52 -22.81 9.32
CA MET A 1 -28.02 -21.80 8.35
C MET A 1 -26.82 -21.27 7.58
N THR A 2 -26.69 -21.68 6.33
CA THR A 2 -25.60 -21.31 5.41
C THR A 2 -25.83 -19.87 4.93
N LYS A 3 -24.86 -18.97 5.16
CA LYS A 3 -24.83 -17.64 4.53
C LYS A 3 -24.95 -17.87 3.02
N THR A 4 -26.00 -17.34 2.39
CA THR A 4 -26.22 -17.49 0.95
C THR A 4 -25.10 -16.82 0.16
N ASP A 5 -24.70 -17.44 -0.96
CA ASP A 5 -23.66 -16.98 -1.91
C ASP A 5 -23.88 -15.57 -2.49
N THR A 6 -25.04 -14.96 -2.23
CA THR A 6 -25.43 -13.63 -2.71
C THR A 6 -24.59 -12.50 -2.11
N GLY A 7 -24.25 -12.56 -0.82
CA GLY A 7 -23.43 -11.54 -0.16
C GLY A 7 -21.98 -11.53 -0.64
N ILE A 8 -21.43 -12.72 -0.90
CA ILE A 8 -20.09 -12.90 -1.49
C ILE A 8 -20.11 -12.39 -2.94
N THR A 9 -21.13 -12.76 -3.72
CA THR A 9 -21.29 -12.29 -5.10
C THR A 9 -21.37 -10.77 -5.17
N ALA A 10 -22.13 -10.12 -4.29
CA ALA A 10 -22.25 -8.67 -4.26
C ALA A 10 -20.92 -7.98 -3.90
N LEU A 11 -20.17 -8.51 -2.93
CA LEU A 11 -18.86 -7.98 -2.54
C LEU A 11 -17.83 -8.12 -3.68
N LEU A 12 -17.83 -9.26 -4.37
CA LEU A 12 -16.95 -9.50 -5.51
C LEU A 12 -17.25 -8.57 -6.68
N ILE A 13 -18.53 -8.37 -7.02
CA ILE A 13 -18.93 -7.44 -8.08
C ILE A 13 -18.55 -6.00 -7.70
N ALA A 14 -18.74 -5.61 -6.44
CA ALA A 14 -18.34 -4.29 -5.96
C ALA A 14 -16.80 -4.10 -6.03
N ALA A 15 -16.03 -5.14 -5.71
CA ALA A 15 -14.58 -5.14 -5.84
C ALA A 15 -14.10 -5.08 -7.29
N ASP A 16 -14.73 -5.85 -8.18
CA ASP A 16 -14.42 -5.87 -9.62
C ASP A 16 -14.63 -4.50 -10.27
N LYS A 17 -15.71 -3.81 -9.87
CA LYS A 17 -15.99 -2.43 -10.29
C LYS A 17 -15.27 -1.36 -9.46
N CYS A 18 -14.56 -1.78 -8.42
CA CYS A 18 -13.93 -0.95 -7.40
C CYS A 18 -14.83 0.15 -6.81
N HIS A 19 -16.09 -0.20 -6.50
CA HIS A 19 -17.05 0.67 -5.81
C HIS A 19 -16.82 0.61 -4.29
N THR A 20 -15.88 1.42 -3.79
CA THR A 20 -15.40 1.35 -2.40
C THR A 20 -16.48 1.64 -1.36
N GLU A 21 -17.45 2.51 -1.65
CA GLU A 21 -18.57 2.79 -0.76
C GLU A 21 -19.48 1.57 -0.59
N VAL A 22 -19.69 0.80 -1.67
CA VAL A 22 -20.46 -0.44 -1.64
C VAL A 22 -19.70 -1.53 -0.87
N ILE A 23 -18.38 -1.63 -1.06
CA ILE A 23 -17.53 -2.54 -0.29
C ILE A 23 -17.62 -2.21 1.20
N GLN A 24 -17.44 -0.95 1.59
CA GLN A 24 -17.53 -0.50 2.99
C GLN A 24 -18.92 -0.79 3.57
N LEU A 25 -19.99 -0.51 2.82
CA LEU A 25 -21.36 -0.78 3.24
C LEU A 25 -21.61 -2.27 3.48
N LEU A 26 -21.14 -3.13 2.56
CA LEU A 26 -21.31 -4.58 2.66
C LEU A 26 -20.53 -5.14 3.85
N LEU A 27 -19.28 -4.71 4.04
CA LEU A 27 -18.44 -5.10 5.17
C LEU A 27 -19.04 -4.60 6.51
N GLY A 28 -19.57 -3.37 6.53
CA GLY A 28 -20.26 -2.80 7.70
C GLY A 28 -21.52 -3.58 8.10
N ARG A 29 -22.17 -4.28 7.16
CA ARG A 29 -23.32 -5.18 7.44
C ARG A 29 -22.91 -6.61 7.79
N GLY A 30 -21.64 -6.87 8.07
CA GLY A 30 -21.16 -8.18 8.50
C GLY A 30 -20.88 -9.16 7.36
N ALA A 31 -20.71 -8.66 6.12
CA ALA A 31 -19.97 -9.43 5.12
C ALA A 31 -18.58 -9.72 5.70
N ASP A 32 -18.20 -10.98 5.71
CA ASP A 32 -16.98 -11.40 6.41
C ASP A 32 -15.76 -10.85 5.64
N PRO A 33 -14.96 -9.95 6.23
CA PRO A 33 -13.75 -9.45 5.59
C PRO A 33 -12.68 -10.54 5.46
N TYR A 34 -12.81 -11.67 6.16
CA TYR A 34 -11.89 -12.81 6.08
C TYR A 34 -12.14 -13.69 4.86
N TYR A 35 -13.14 -13.40 4.02
CA TYR A 35 -13.15 -13.98 2.67
C TYR A 35 -11.93 -13.42 1.93
N ARG A 36 -10.87 -14.23 1.89
CA ARG A 36 -9.55 -13.99 1.32
C ARG A 36 -9.64 -13.76 -0.18
N GLU A 37 -10.22 -12.63 -0.59
CA GLU A 37 -10.44 -12.29 -1.98
C GLU A 37 -9.44 -11.22 -2.40
N PRO A 38 -8.38 -11.60 -3.15
CA PRO A 38 -7.35 -10.67 -3.61
C PRO A 38 -7.93 -9.45 -4.33
N ARG A 39 -9.06 -9.61 -5.02
CA ARG A 39 -9.74 -8.53 -5.76
C ARG A 39 -10.20 -7.38 -4.87
N VAL A 40 -10.69 -7.67 -3.65
CA VAL A 40 -11.12 -6.63 -2.71
C VAL A 40 -9.91 -5.82 -2.25
N ILE A 41 -8.84 -6.52 -1.81
CA ILE A 41 -7.59 -5.88 -1.37
C ILE A 41 -6.97 -5.08 -2.50
N ASP A 42 -6.92 -5.62 -3.71
CA ASP A 42 -6.40 -4.97 -4.90
C ASP A 42 -7.16 -3.68 -5.24
N CYS A 43 -8.50 -3.69 -5.14
CA CYS A 43 -9.31 -2.49 -5.30
C CYS A 43 -8.98 -1.46 -4.20
N LEU A 44 -8.97 -1.87 -2.93
CA LEU A 44 -8.66 -0.99 -1.80
C LEU A 44 -7.26 -0.36 -1.92
N ILE A 45 -6.26 -1.13 -2.34
CA ILE A 45 -4.91 -0.63 -2.63
C ILE A 45 -4.94 0.39 -3.78
N SER A 46 -5.64 0.08 -4.87
CA SER A 46 -5.71 0.96 -6.04
C SER A 46 -6.37 2.29 -5.69
N LYS A 47 -7.47 2.23 -4.94
CA LYS A 47 -8.18 3.42 -4.47
C LYS A 47 -7.35 4.19 -3.45
N GLY A 48 -6.78 3.53 -2.43
CA GLY A 48 -5.90 4.18 -1.46
C GLY A 48 -4.70 4.87 -2.12
N ALA A 49 -4.08 4.24 -3.11
CA ALA A 49 -3.01 4.85 -3.90
C ALA A 49 -3.52 6.04 -4.74
N SER A 50 -4.72 5.97 -5.32
CA SER A 50 -5.30 7.11 -6.07
C SER A 50 -5.57 8.34 -5.19
N LEU A 51 -5.70 8.15 -3.87
CA LEU A 51 -5.88 9.23 -2.90
C LEU A 51 -4.56 9.87 -2.44
N LEU A 52 -3.41 9.44 -2.97
CA LEU A 52 -2.10 10.00 -2.66
C LEU A 52 -1.60 10.87 -3.81
N THR A 53 -1.11 12.07 -3.47
CA THR A 53 -0.37 12.91 -4.41
C THR A 53 1.04 12.33 -4.67
N TYR A 54 1.76 12.91 -5.64
CA TYR A 54 3.17 12.59 -5.88
C TYR A 54 4.10 12.97 -4.71
N ASP A 55 3.61 13.78 -3.77
CA ASP A 55 4.27 14.15 -2.52
C ASP A 55 3.73 13.36 -1.31
N ALA A 56 2.95 12.30 -1.57
CA ALA A 56 2.34 11.42 -0.57
C ALA A 56 1.35 12.11 0.40
N ALA A 57 0.81 13.27 0.01
CA ALA A 57 -0.29 13.89 0.73
C ALA A 57 -1.62 13.22 0.35
N TRP A 58 -2.54 13.07 1.32
CA TRP A 58 -3.88 12.57 1.05
C TRP A 58 -4.76 13.64 0.40
N THR A 59 -5.39 13.32 -0.72
CA THR A 59 -6.29 14.23 -1.44
C THR A 59 -7.69 14.29 -0.81
N ASP A 60 -8.15 13.15 -0.27
CA ASP A 60 -9.35 13.05 0.58
C ASP A 60 -8.97 12.28 1.84
N ARG A 61 -8.86 12.99 2.97
CA ARG A 61 -8.40 12.40 4.24
C ARG A 61 -9.43 11.47 4.86
N ASN A 62 -10.72 11.70 4.65
CA ASN A 62 -11.77 10.90 5.27
C ASN A 62 -11.83 9.55 4.56
N GLU A 63 -11.96 9.57 3.23
CA GLU A 63 -12.00 8.33 2.44
C GLU A 63 -10.68 7.55 2.56
N ALA A 64 -9.55 8.24 2.54
CA ALA A 64 -8.25 7.59 2.74
C ALA A 64 -8.14 6.93 4.11
N HIS A 65 -8.67 7.56 5.17
CA HIS A 65 -8.63 7.00 6.51
C HIS A 65 -9.45 5.71 6.60
N ASP A 66 -10.62 5.66 5.96
CA ASP A 66 -11.46 4.45 5.95
C ASP A 66 -10.78 3.30 5.21
N ILE A 67 -10.19 3.57 4.04
CA ILE A 67 -9.46 2.56 3.26
C ILE A 67 -8.21 2.09 4.00
N TYR A 68 -7.43 3.04 4.56
CA TYR A 68 -6.24 2.75 5.34
C TYR A 68 -6.57 1.85 6.54
N SER A 69 -7.60 2.21 7.28
CA SER A 69 -8.09 1.45 8.44
C SER A 69 -8.58 0.06 8.04
N LEU A 70 -9.24 -0.05 6.90
CA LEU A 70 -9.74 -1.31 6.39
C LEU A 70 -8.60 -2.24 5.96
N LEU A 71 -7.61 -1.73 5.20
CA LEU A 71 -6.43 -2.48 4.80
C LEU A 71 -5.66 -3.03 6.01
N LYS A 72 -5.55 -2.26 7.11
CA LYS A 72 -4.91 -2.71 8.35
C LYS A 72 -5.63 -3.85 9.08
N ARG A 73 -6.89 -4.13 8.75
CA ARG A 73 -7.66 -5.25 9.35
C ARG A 73 -7.50 -6.55 8.58
N TYR A 74 -7.04 -6.50 7.33
CA TYR A 74 -6.78 -7.70 6.54
C TYR A 74 -5.51 -8.41 7.01
N ASP A 75 -5.41 -9.68 6.66
CA ASP A 75 -4.17 -10.44 6.81
C ASP A 75 -3.00 -9.70 6.14
N SER A 76 -1.93 -9.51 6.91
CA SER A 76 -0.78 -8.72 6.50
C SER A 76 -0.14 -9.26 5.22
N GLN A 77 0.00 -10.58 5.09
CA GLN A 77 0.60 -11.21 3.93
C GLN A 77 -0.22 -10.93 2.67
N MET A 78 -1.55 -11.01 2.75
CA MET A 78 -2.42 -10.70 1.61
C MET A 78 -2.27 -9.24 1.13
N VAL A 79 -2.13 -8.30 2.06
CA VAL A 79 -1.90 -6.89 1.72
C VAL A 79 -0.51 -6.70 1.10
N VAL A 80 0.52 -7.35 1.64
CA VAL A 80 1.89 -7.33 1.07
C VAL A 80 1.87 -7.82 -0.38
N GLU A 81 1.23 -8.95 -0.63
CA GLU A 81 1.15 -9.55 -1.95
C GLU A 81 0.36 -8.66 -2.93
N GLY A 82 -0.73 -8.04 -2.48
CA GLY A 82 -1.49 -7.07 -3.27
C GLY A 82 -0.68 -5.84 -3.67
N LEU A 83 0.05 -5.26 -2.70
CA LEU A 83 0.93 -4.11 -2.95
C LEU A 83 2.00 -4.49 -3.98
N ALA A 84 2.65 -5.65 -3.79
CA ALA A 84 3.67 -6.13 -4.70
C ALA A 84 3.14 -6.38 -6.12
N ARG A 85 1.98 -7.05 -6.26
CA ARG A 85 1.34 -7.28 -7.57
C ARG A 85 1.10 -5.97 -8.31
N ARG A 86 0.55 -4.96 -7.62
CA ARG A 86 0.24 -3.65 -8.21
C ARG A 86 1.47 -2.91 -8.69
N VAL A 87 2.56 -2.93 -7.91
CA VAL A 87 3.82 -2.30 -8.33
C VAL A 87 4.43 -3.00 -9.56
N MET A 88 4.44 -4.34 -9.57
CA MET A 88 5.02 -5.14 -10.66
C MET A 88 4.25 -5.01 -11.98
N GLN A 89 2.93 -4.76 -11.94
CA GLN A 89 2.08 -4.65 -13.14
C GLN A 89 2.23 -3.32 -13.91
N ASN A 90 3.24 -2.50 -13.60
CA ASN A 90 3.55 -1.25 -14.32
C ASN A 90 2.40 -0.25 -14.42
N THR A 91 1.67 -0.07 -13.31
CA THR A 91 0.58 0.90 -13.23
C THR A 91 1.09 2.34 -13.20
N THR A 92 0.31 3.27 -13.75
CA THR A 92 0.56 4.73 -13.74
C THR A 92 0.78 5.31 -12.33
N ASN A 93 0.28 4.63 -11.30
CA ASN A 93 0.32 5.05 -9.89
C ASN A 93 1.31 4.26 -9.02
N ARG A 94 2.34 3.64 -9.61
CA ARG A 94 3.33 2.83 -8.87
C ARG A 94 3.90 3.54 -7.64
N LEU A 95 4.26 4.82 -7.77
CA LEU A 95 4.85 5.60 -6.67
C LEU A 95 3.86 5.73 -5.49
N GLN A 96 2.60 5.99 -5.78
CA GLN A 96 1.55 6.11 -4.79
C GLN A 96 1.25 4.77 -4.09
N VAL A 97 1.30 3.66 -4.82
CA VAL A 97 1.17 2.32 -4.22
C VAL A 97 2.29 2.07 -3.21
N LEU A 98 3.51 2.49 -3.52
CA LEU A 98 4.65 2.38 -2.61
C LEU A 98 4.48 3.28 -1.38
N PHE A 99 4.04 4.52 -1.58
CA PHE A 99 3.72 5.42 -0.46
C PHE A 99 2.66 4.83 0.46
N LEU A 100 1.60 4.24 -0.11
CA LEU A 100 0.58 3.55 0.66
C LEU A 100 1.19 2.41 1.49
N GLY A 101 2.05 1.58 0.89
CA GLY A 101 2.76 0.51 1.60
C GLY A 101 3.58 1.01 2.79
N VAL A 102 4.37 2.08 2.59
CA VAL A 102 5.18 2.66 3.67
C VAL A 102 4.30 3.27 4.76
N LYS A 103 3.25 4.02 4.40
CA LYS A 103 2.28 4.60 5.35
C LYS A 103 1.52 3.54 6.15
N LEU A 104 1.19 2.41 5.54
CA LEU A 104 0.56 1.27 6.23
C LEU A 104 1.50 0.70 7.30
N GLY A 105 2.80 0.61 6.99
CA GLY A 105 3.83 0.19 7.93
C GLY A 105 3.59 -1.20 8.52
N ILE A 106 3.15 -2.13 7.66
CA ILE A 106 2.88 -3.51 8.04
C ILE A 106 4.23 -4.23 8.24
N PRO A 107 4.54 -4.74 9.44
CA PRO A 107 5.80 -5.44 9.69
C PRO A 107 6.00 -6.60 8.72
N GLY A 108 7.22 -6.74 8.18
CA GLY A 108 7.55 -7.73 7.17
C GLY A 108 7.35 -7.25 5.73
N THR A 109 6.65 -6.12 5.49
CA THR A 109 6.59 -5.53 4.14
C THR A 109 7.89 -4.87 3.72
N GLU A 110 8.79 -4.54 4.66
CA GLU A 110 10.05 -3.85 4.36
C GLU A 110 10.90 -4.60 3.33
N GLU A 111 11.04 -5.91 3.51
CA GLU A 111 11.82 -6.77 2.61
C GLU A 111 11.26 -6.69 1.19
N ARG A 112 9.93 -6.86 1.04
CA ARG A 112 9.28 -6.81 -0.26
C ARG A 112 9.36 -5.43 -0.92
N LEU A 113 9.21 -4.37 -0.14
CA LEU A 113 9.37 -2.99 -0.61
C LEU A 113 10.83 -2.72 -1.06
N ASN A 114 11.82 -3.27 -0.35
CA ASN A 114 13.23 -3.17 -0.71
C ASN A 114 13.56 -3.95 -2.00
N GLU A 115 13.00 -5.15 -2.20
CA GLU A 115 13.13 -5.88 -3.46
C GLU A 115 12.59 -5.09 -4.65
N ILE A 116 11.48 -4.37 -4.44
CA ILE A 116 10.88 -3.50 -5.44
C ILE A 116 11.78 -2.30 -5.72
N LEU A 117 12.36 -1.68 -4.69
CA LEU A 117 13.35 -0.61 -4.84
C LEU A 117 14.55 -1.10 -5.68
N ASP A 118 15.07 -2.30 -5.43
CA ASP A 118 16.19 -2.86 -6.19
C ASP A 118 15.87 -3.07 -7.67
N LYS A 119 14.65 -3.53 -7.99
CA LYS A 119 14.25 -3.83 -9.38
C LYS A 119 13.76 -2.63 -10.17
N HIS A 120 13.09 -1.69 -9.50
CA HIS A 120 12.28 -0.65 -10.18
C HIS A 120 12.41 0.74 -9.55
N GLY A 121 13.20 0.88 -8.49
CA GLY A 121 13.31 2.12 -7.75
C GLY A 121 14.17 3.17 -8.43
N ASN A 122 14.11 4.38 -7.88
CA ASN A 122 14.90 5.51 -8.31
C ASN A 122 15.44 6.24 -7.07
N LYS A 123 16.29 7.25 -7.29
CA LYS A 123 16.93 8.01 -6.21
C LYS A 123 15.91 8.58 -5.21
N LYS A 124 14.82 9.20 -5.68
CA LYS A 124 13.80 9.78 -4.78
C LYS A 124 13.12 8.72 -3.91
N MET A 125 12.86 7.53 -4.46
CA MET A 125 12.30 6.41 -3.70
C MET A 125 13.28 5.90 -2.64
N ALA A 126 14.57 5.78 -2.98
CA ALA A 126 15.61 5.40 -2.01
C ALA A 126 15.71 6.43 -0.87
N GLU A 127 15.62 7.72 -1.18
CA GLU A 127 15.57 8.78 -0.17
C GLU A 127 14.35 8.66 0.75
N ASP A 128 13.14 8.41 0.20
CA ASP A 128 11.95 8.20 1.04
C ASP A 128 12.11 6.99 1.98
N PHE A 129 12.78 5.93 1.51
CA PHE A 129 13.03 4.73 2.32
C PHE A 129 14.02 5.01 3.46
N LEU A 130 15.13 5.69 3.14
CA LEU A 130 16.11 6.17 4.12
C LEU A 130 15.45 7.07 5.18
N ASN A 131 14.49 7.89 4.76
CA ASN A 131 13.85 8.88 5.62
C ASN A 131 12.51 8.42 6.22
N SER A 132 12.11 7.17 5.97
CA SER A 132 10.81 6.63 6.39
C SER A 132 10.70 6.41 7.91
N GLY A 133 11.83 6.26 8.62
CA GLY A 133 11.85 5.85 10.02
C GLY A 133 11.71 4.33 10.24
N SER A 134 11.61 3.52 9.18
CA SER A 134 11.73 2.06 9.29
C SER A 134 13.19 1.63 9.14
N ARG A 135 13.69 0.82 10.09
CA ARG A 135 15.06 0.26 10.01
C ARG A 135 15.24 -0.64 8.78
N GLY A 136 14.23 -1.44 8.44
CA GLY A 136 14.29 -2.34 7.28
C GLY A 136 14.33 -1.55 5.97
N LEU A 137 13.48 -0.54 5.81
CA LEU A 137 13.50 0.33 4.63
C LEU A 137 14.79 1.15 4.54
N TYR A 138 15.30 1.64 5.68
CA TYR A 138 16.59 2.32 5.73
C TYR A 138 17.71 1.44 5.17
N GLN A 139 17.79 0.18 5.61
CA GLN A 139 18.82 -0.75 5.15
C GLN A 139 18.75 -1.00 3.63
N GLY A 140 17.55 -1.25 3.09
CA GLY A 140 17.39 -1.45 1.65
C GLY A 140 17.65 -0.18 0.84
N GLY A 141 17.18 0.98 1.32
CA GLY A 141 17.50 2.29 0.76
C GLY A 141 19.00 2.55 0.70
N ALA A 142 19.72 2.22 1.77
CA ALA A 142 21.17 2.40 1.84
C ALA A 142 21.93 1.45 0.90
N GLN A 143 21.51 0.19 0.84
CA GLN A 143 22.06 -0.79 -0.10
C GLN A 143 21.85 -0.37 -1.55
N TRP A 144 20.64 0.08 -1.89
CA TRP A 144 20.32 0.59 -3.22
C TRP A 144 21.20 1.79 -3.59
N ALA A 145 21.34 2.75 -2.67
CA ALA A 145 22.17 3.94 -2.87
C ALA A 145 23.64 3.56 -3.14
N HIS A 146 24.20 2.67 -2.33
CA HIS A 146 25.57 2.19 -2.49
C HIS A 146 25.79 1.48 -3.84
N LYS A 147 24.87 0.57 -4.22
CA LYS A 147 24.92 -0.17 -5.50
C LYS A 147 24.90 0.77 -6.72
N HIS A 148 24.31 1.95 -6.59
CA HIS A 148 24.23 2.95 -7.65
C HIS A 148 25.24 4.09 -7.49
N GLY A 149 26.23 3.96 -6.61
CA GLY A 149 27.32 4.93 -6.43
C GLY A 149 26.92 6.22 -5.71
N TYR A 150 25.77 6.24 -5.04
CA TYR A 150 25.35 7.40 -4.24
C TYR A 150 25.97 7.37 -2.84
N GLN A 151 26.39 8.54 -2.37
CA GLN A 151 26.78 8.75 -0.98
C GLN A 151 25.58 9.21 -0.15
N ILE A 152 25.49 8.73 1.09
CA ILE A 152 24.42 9.06 2.02
C ILE A 152 24.96 10.07 3.03
N TRP A 153 24.33 11.23 3.11
CA TRP A 153 24.66 12.29 4.06
C TRP A 153 23.41 12.71 4.82
N THR A 154 23.57 13.10 6.07
CA THR A 154 22.50 13.74 6.85
C THR A 154 22.36 15.19 6.41
N GLY A 155 21.19 15.59 5.91
CA GLY A 155 20.95 16.93 5.37
C GLY A 155 19.54 17.08 4.79
N MET A 156 19.36 18.03 3.87
CA MET A 156 18.07 18.23 3.19
C MET A 156 17.81 17.07 2.22
N GLY A 157 16.75 16.29 2.47
CA GLY A 157 16.34 15.15 1.66
C GLY A 157 14.82 14.99 1.59
N SER A 158 14.34 14.04 0.79
CA SER A 158 12.91 13.76 0.66
C SER A 158 12.32 13.17 1.95
N HIS A 159 11.29 13.80 2.51
CA HIS A 159 10.56 13.31 3.70
C HIS A 159 9.07 13.14 3.42
N ARG A 160 8.72 12.63 2.23
CA ARG A 160 7.33 12.55 1.77
C ARG A 160 6.50 11.58 2.61
N VAL A 161 7.11 10.50 3.10
CA VAL A 161 6.39 9.43 3.81
C VAL A 161 7.07 9.08 5.13
N SER A 162 6.30 8.51 6.06
CA SER A 162 6.83 7.90 7.28
C SER A 162 6.19 6.54 7.51
N TRP A 163 6.98 5.59 8.00
CA TRP A 163 6.58 4.22 8.26
C TRP A 163 5.43 4.15 9.25
N GLY A 164 4.35 3.47 8.88
CA GLY A 164 3.21 3.23 9.76
C GLY A 164 2.42 4.48 10.13
N ARG A 165 2.64 5.61 9.44
CA ARG A 165 1.97 6.88 9.70
C ARG A 165 1.00 7.22 8.57
N PHE A 166 -0.25 7.47 8.94
CA PHE A 166 -1.26 8.05 8.05
C PHE A 166 -0.82 9.43 7.55
#